data_AF-A0A498FYL7-F1
#
_entry.id   AF-A0A498FYL7-F1
#
_cell.length_a   1.000
_cell.length_b   1.000
_cell.length_c   1.000
_cell.angle_alpha   90.00
_cell.angle_beta   90.00
_cell.angle_gamma   90.00
#
_symmetry.space_group_name_H-M   'P 1'
#
loop_
_entity.id
_entity.type
_entity.pdbx_description
1 polymer ?
#
loop_
_entity_poly.entity_id
_entity_poly.type
_entity_poly.pdbx_seq_one_letter_code
_entity_poly.pdbx_strand_id
1 'polypeptide(L)' 'MARTRALLTETERNHLRSEDANSQQYQAISRIRNRIDDELATDVDILRKHHPELYEELRETVCNEPE' A
#
# COMPACT_ATOMS: atom_id res chain seq x y z
N MET A 1 -13.36 -13.57 -10.77
CA MET A 1 -12.56 -13.70 -9.52
C MET A 1 -12.77 -12.44 -8.72
N ALA A 2 -13.19 -12.53 -7.45
CA ALA A 2 -13.27 -11.34 -6.60
C ALA A 2 -11.86 -10.77 -6.48
N ARG A 3 -11.64 -9.58 -7.03
CA ARG A 3 -10.34 -8.92 -6.92
C ARG A 3 -10.16 -8.54 -5.45
N THR A 4 -9.36 -9.29 -4.71
CA THR A 4 -8.92 -8.89 -3.38
C THR A 4 -8.11 -7.60 -3.53
N ARG A 5 -8.33 -6.65 -2.62
CA ARG A 5 -7.56 -5.40 -2.58
C ARG A 5 -6.17 -5.69 -2.02
N ALA A 6 -5.15 -5.04 -2.55
CA ALA A 6 -3.83 -4.95 -1.92
C ALA A 6 -3.87 -3.87 -0.82
N LEU A 7 -2.96 -2.91 -0.82
CA LEU A 7 -2.93 -1.83 0.17
C LEU A 7 -4.15 -0.89 0.08
N LEU A 8 -4.55 -0.50 -1.14
CA LEU A 8 -5.54 0.56 -1.36
C LEU A 8 -6.91 0.03 -1.80
N THR A 9 -7.97 0.62 -1.24
CA THR A 9 -9.33 0.52 -1.78
C THR A 9 -9.48 1.33 -3.07
N GLU A 10 -10.55 1.06 -3.82
CA GLU A 10 -10.87 1.82 -5.02
C GLU A 10 -11.15 3.29 -4.73
N THR A 11 -11.87 3.57 -3.64
CA THR A 11 -12.18 4.94 -3.20
C THR A 11 -10.91 5.69 -2.76
N GLU A 12 -10.00 5.03 -2.02
CA GLU A 12 -8.70 5.62 -1.65
C GLU A 12 -7.86 5.95 -2.91
N ARG A 13 -7.84 5.08 -3.93
CA ARG A 13 -7.19 5.38 -5.21
C ARG A 13 -7.77 6.62 -5.89
N ASN A 14 -9.09 6.79 -5.84
CA ASN A 14 -9.74 7.97 -6.42
C ASN A 14 -9.40 9.26 -5.64
N HIS A 15 -9.40 9.20 -4.30
CA HIS A 15 -9.00 10.34 -3.47
C HIS A 15 -7.54 10.76 -3.67
N LEU A 16 -6.62 9.79 -3.84
CA LEU A 16 -5.21 10.11 -4.14
C LEU A 16 -5.00 10.77 -5.51
N ARG A 17 -5.89 10.50 -6.47
CA ARG A 17 -5.83 11.09 -7.82
C ARG A 17 -6.55 12.43 -7.93
N SER A 18 -7.29 12.83 -6.90
CA SER A 18 -8.03 14.09 -6.89
C SER A 18 -7.07 15.25 -6.61
N GLU A 19 -7.20 16.32 -7.39
CA GLU A 19 -6.46 17.57 -7.17
C GLU A 19 -7.10 18.44 -6.06
N ASP A 20 -8.30 18.09 -5.62
CA ASP A 20 -9.04 18.84 -4.60
C ASP A 20 -8.61 18.41 -3.19
N ALA A 21 -7.94 19.33 -2.49
CA ALA A 21 -7.57 19.22 -1.08
C ALA A 21 -8.80 19.30 -0.16
N ASN A 22 -9.62 18.25 -0.16
CA ASN A 22 -10.79 18.14 0.70
C ASN A 22 -10.52 17.26 1.93
N SER A 23 -11.37 17.38 2.96
CA SER A 23 -11.23 16.65 4.21
C SER A 23 -11.21 15.13 4.02
N GLN A 24 -11.87 14.60 2.99
CA GLN A 24 -11.90 13.16 2.68
C GLN A 24 -10.56 12.68 2.12
N GLN A 25 -9.88 13.49 1.31
CA GLN A 25 -8.53 13.21 0.82
C GLN A 25 -7.53 13.15 1.97
N TYR A 26 -7.55 14.11 2.88
CA TYR A 26 -6.70 14.10 4.07
C TYR A 26 -6.92 12.85 4.94
N GLN A 27 -8.18 12.47 5.16
CA GLN A 27 -8.53 11.26 5.90
C GLN A 27 -8.04 10.00 5.19
N ALA A 28 -8.19 9.92 3.86
CA ALA A 28 -7.68 8.80 3.07
C ALA A 28 -6.16 8.68 3.20
N ILE A 29 -5.42 9.79 3.02
CA ILE A 29 -3.95 9.81 3.17
C ILE A 29 -3.54 9.36 4.58
N SER A 30 -4.20 9.87 5.62
CA SER A 30 -3.89 9.49 7.00
C SER A 30 -4.09 8.00 7.25
N ARG A 31 -5.18 7.40 6.74
CA ARG A 31 -5.44 5.97 6.87
C ARG A 31 -4.42 5.13 6.11
N ILE A 32 -4.00 5.58 4.94
CA ILE A 32 -3.00 4.90 4.13
C ILE A 32 -1.64 4.92 4.82
N ARG A 33 -1.26 6.06 5.42
CA ARG A 33 -0.02 6.17 6.20
C ARG A 33 0.01 5.18 7.35
N ASN A 34 -1.04 5.14 8.17
CA ASN A 34 -1.13 4.17 9.26
C ASN A 34 -1.02 2.73 8.71
N ARG A 35 -1.65 2.45 7.56
CA ARG A 35 -1.56 1.12 6.94
C ARG A 35 -0.16 0.74 6.46
N ILE A 36 0.63 1.72 6.04
CA ILE A 36 2.02 1.52 5.65
C ILE A 36 2.88 1.26 6.89
N ASP A 37 2.71 2.10 7.91
CA ASP A 37 3.55 2.11 9.11
C ASP A 37 3.25 0.93 10.06
N ASP A 38 1.99 0.48 10.12
CA ASP A 38 1.54 -0.58 11.03
C ASP A 38 1.37 -1.93 10.31
N GLU A 39 0.31 -2.07 9.50
CA GLU A 39 -0.05 -3.37 8.91
C GLU A 39 0.98 -3.85 7.87
N LEU A 40 1.36 -3.01 6.91
CA LEU A 40 2.32 -3.40 5.87
C LEU A 40 3.71 -3.63 6.44
N ALA A 41 4.15 -2.84 7.42
CA ALA A 41 5.42 -3.06 8.11
C ALA A 41 5.45 -4.44 8.78
N THR A 42 4.36 -4.80 9.48
CA THR A 42 4.19 -6.11 10.10
C THR A 42 4.24 -7.24 9.06
N ASP A 43 3.52 -7.08 7.94
CA ASP A 43 3.51 -8.06 6.86
C ASP A 43 4.91 -8.23 6.26
N VAL A 44 5.64 -7.13 6.02
CA VAL A 44 7.01 -7.15 5.51
C VAL A 44 7.95 -7.92 6.43
N ASP A 45 7.84 -7.75 7.74
CA ASP A 45 8.67 -8.47 8.71
C ASP A 45 8.35 -9.98 8.73
N ILE A 46 7.07 -10.35 8.61
CA ILE A 46 6.66 -11.75 8.49
C ILE A 46 7.23 -12.36 7.21
N LEU A 47 7.07 -11.68 6.07
CA LEU A 47 7.60 -12.14 4.79
C LEU A 47 9.12 -12.30 4.84
N ARG A 48 9.85 -11.29 5.33
CA ARG A 48 11.30 -11.34 5.47
C ARG A 48 11.78 -12.52 6.32
N LYS A 49 11.03 -12.85 7.39
CA LYS A 49 11.41 -13.91 8.32
C LYS A 49 11.05 -15.31 7.85
N HIS A 50 9.91 -15.47 7.19
CA HIS A 50 9.33 -16.78 6.90
C HIS A 50 9.36 -17.17 5.42
N HIS A 51 9.33 -16.19 4.52
CA HIS A 51 9.25 -16.37 3.06
C HIS A 51 10.08 -15.29 2.35
N PRO A 52 11.42 -15.33 2.46
CA PRO A 52 12.29 -14.31 1.90
C PRO A 52 12.10 -14.11 0.40
N GLU A 53 11.74 -15.14 -0.35
CA GLU A 53 11.40 -15.06 -1.77
C GLU A 53 10.25 -14.08 -2.06
N LEU A 54 9.18 -14.13 -1.26
CA LEU A 54 8.04 -13.22 -1.40
C LEU A 54 8.38 -11.79 -0.97
N TYR A 55 9.29 -11.63 -0.01
CA TYR A 55 9.82 -10.33 0.38
C TYR A 55 10.64 -9.70 -0.76
N GLU A 56 11.48 -10.49 -1.45
CA GLU A 56 12.21 -10.04 -2.63
C GLU A 56 11.26 -9.60 -3.74
N GLU A 57 10.25 -10.40 -4.07
CA GLU A 57 9.23 -10.05 -5.08
C GLU A 57 8.48 -8.75 -4.74
N LEU A 58 8.08 -8.59 -3.47
CA LEU A 58 7.45 -7.36 -3.00
C LEU A 58 8.40 -6.16 -3.13
N ARG A 59 9.67 -6.32 -2.73
CA ARG A 59 10.67 -5.25 -2.81
C ARG A 59 10.93 -4.86 -4.25
N GLU A 60 11.08 -5.82 -5.15
CA GLU A 60 11.23 -5.57 -6.58
C GLU A 60 10.03 -4.80 -7.14
N THR A 61 8.81 -5.18 -6.78
CA THR A 61 7.59 -4.49 -7.22
C THR A 61 7.53 -3.03 -6.76
N VAL A 62 8.07 -2.72 -5.57
CA VAL A 62 8.05 -1.36 -4.99
C VAL A 62 9.25 -0.52 -5.44
N CYS A 63 10.43 -1.12 -5.55
CA CYS A 63 11.69 -0.41 -5.78
C CYS A 63 12.12 -0.36 -7.24
N ASN A 64 11.62 -1.25 -8.10
CA ASN A 64 11.92 -1.17 -9.53
C ASN A 64 10.95 -0.17 -10.18
N GLU A 65 11.43 1.07 -10.36
CA GLU A 65 10.75 2.04 -11.22
C GLU A 65 10.91 1.59 -12.69
N PRO A 66 9.83 1.54 -13.49
CA PRO A 66 9.99 1.51 -14.94
C PRO A 66 10.59 2.86 -15.37
N GLU A 67 11.77 2.81 -16.01
CA GLU A 67 12.40 3.96 -16.68
C GLU A 67 11.46 4.68 -17.66
#